data_AF-A0A5N6ZQ89-F1
#
_entry.id   AF-A0A5N6ZQ89-F1
#
_cell.length_a   1.000
_cell.length_b   1.000
_cell.length_c   1.000
_cell.angle_alpha   90.00
_cell.angle_beta   90.00
_cell.angle_gamma   90.00
#
_symmetry.space_group_name_H-M   'P 1'
#
loop_
_entity.id
_entity.type
_entity.pdbx_description
1 polymer ?
#
loop_
_entity_poly.entity_id
_entity_poly.type
_entity_poly.pdbx_seq_one_letter_code
_entity_poly.pdbx_strand_id
1 'polypeptide(L)'
;MKFISVIALLAPAVLAAPGEAWISLLNEQCPNISEQCLDIAKKVHRPGFGVLEVGQATQAMPTCTPAYVECIQNISGDSPDVSTFPQPDATQGQLATCLLNIAPDHIKYFLDNDKASTPIPASQNCALRELHRVAHVELGPLA
;
A
#
# COMPACT_ATOMS: atom_id res chain seq x y z
N MET A 1 -32.72 -21.62 18.74
CA MET A 1 -32.60 -21.25 17.32
C MET A 1 -31.13 -21.04 17.03
N LYS A 2 -30.55 -21.75 16.05
CA LYS A 2 -29.13 -21.61 15.68
C LYS A 2 -29.02 -20.39 14.75
N PHE A 3 -28.43 -19.31 15.24
CA PHE A 3 -28.05 -18.17 14.41
C PHE A 3 -26.91 -18.61 13.50
N ILE A 4 -27.23 -18.94 12.26
CA ILE A 4 -26.22 -19.10 11.22
C ILE A 4 -25.80 -17.68 10.87
N SER A 5 -24.68 -17.23 11.44
CA SER A 5 -24.03 -15.95 11.12
C SER A 5 -23.81 -15.86 9.62
N VAL A 6 -24.56 -14.98 8.98
CA VAL A 6 -24.43 -14.57 7.58
C VAL A 6 -23.21 -13.64 7.44
N ILE A 7 -22.04 -14.09 7.90
CA ILE A 7 -20.77 -13.36 7.74
C ILE A 7 -19.85 -14.10 6.74
N ALA A 8 -20.13 -15.37 6.45
CA ALA A 8 -19.30 -16.20 5.58
C ALA A 8 -19.52 -15.99 4.06
N LEU A 9 -20.49 -15.17 3.64
CA LEU A 9 -20.94 -15.10 2.23
C LEU A 9 -20.37 -13.93 1.42
N LEU A 10 -19.58 -13.03 2.03
CA LEU A 10 -18.95 -11.90 1.31
C LEU A 10 -17.47 -12.12 0.97
N ALA A 11 -16.87 -13.22 1.40
CA ALA A 11 -15.46 -13.52 1.16
C ALA A 11 -15.02 -13.66 -0.32
N PRO A 12 -15.84 -14.12 -1.30
CA PRO A 12 -15.31 -14.40 -2.63
C PRO A 12 -15.11 -13.18 -3.55
N ALA A 13 -15.76 -12.05 -3.28
CA ALA A 13 -15.70 -10.89 -4.18
C ALA A 13 -14.58 -9.89 -3.81
N VAL A 14 -14.21 -9.81 -2.52
CA VAL A 14 -13.14 -8.94 -2.02
C VAL A 14 -11.76 -9.41 -2.49
N LEU A 15 -11.62 -10.70 -2.81
CA LEU A 15 -10.32 -11.34 -3.12
C LEU A 15 -10.03 -11.49 -4.61
N ALA A 16 -10.97 -11.22 -5.52
CA ALA A 16 -10.85 -11.65 -6.93
C ALA A 16 -10.73 -10.52 -7.98
N ALA A 17 -10.91 -9.24 -7.64
CA ALA A 17 -10.67 -8.15 -8.60
C ALA A 17 -10.39 -6.81 -7.91
N PRO A 18 -9.12 -6.54 -7.51
CA PRO A 18 -8.61 -5.16 -7.56
C PRO A 18 -7.12 -5.03 -8.00
N GLY A 19 -6.39 -6.13 -8.22
CA GLY A 19 -4.94 -6.03 -8.49
C GLY A 19 -4.55 -5.37 -9.82
N GLU A 20 -5.37 -5.49 -10.87
CA GLU A 20 -5.03 -4.96 -12.19
C GLU A 20 -5.08 -3.43 -12.25
N ALA A 21 -6.01 -2.79 -11.55
CA ALA A 21 -6.13 -1.33 -11.55
C ALA A 21 -4.96 -0.66 -10.79
N TRP A 22 -4.55 -1.23 -9.65
CA TRP A 22 -3.32 -0.83 -8.96
C TRP A 22 -2.10 -0.92 -9.86
N ILE A 23 -1.91 -2.04 -10.56
CA ILE A 23 -0.74 -2.23 -11.42
C ILE A 23 -0.81 -1.34 -12.67
N SER A 24 -1.99 -1.12 -13.26
CA SER A 24 -2.16 -0.16 -14.35
C SER A 24 -1.79 1.25 -13.89
N LEU A 25 -2.31 1.68 -12.74
CA LEU A 25 -1.98 2.98 -12.15
C LEU A 25 -0.48 3.12 -11.91
N LEU A 26 0.18 2.11 -11.35
CA LEU A 26 1.63 2.16 -11.13
C LEU A 26 2.41 2.24 -12.45
N ASN A 27 2.01 1.49 -13.48
CA ASN A 27 2.69 1.54 -14.78
C ASN A 27 2.49 2.89 -15.49
N GLU A 28 1.32 3.51 -15.31
CA GLU A 28 0.98 4.80 -15.92
C GLU A 28 1.63 5.98 -15.18
N GLN A 29 1.61 5.96 -13.85
CA GLN A 29 2.01 7.09 -13.00
C GLN A 29 3.42 6.96 -12.42
N CYS A 30 4.04 5.78 -12.50
CA CYS A 30 5.40 5.54 -12.01
C CYS A 30 6.34 5.08 -13.15
N PRO A 31 6.70 5.93 -14.14
CA PRO A 31 7.45 5.49 -15.33
C PRO A 31 8.85 4.92 -15.03
N ASN A 32 9.44 5.29 -13.88
CA ASN A 32 10.78 4.89 -13.46
C ASN A 32 10.80 3.76 -12.43
N ILE A 33 9.65 3.13 -12.14
CA ILE A 33 9.58 2.06 -11.14
C ILE A 33 10.28 0.80 -11.66
N SER A 34 11.24 0.27 -10.88
CA SER A 34 11.90 -0.98 -11.24
C SER A 34 10.98 -2.18 -11.04
N GLU A 35 11.23 -3.28 -11.75
CA GLU A 35 10.49 -4.53 -11.56
C GLU A 35 10.54 -5.06 -10.12
N GLN A 36 11.67 -4.86 -9.42
CA GLN A 36 11.80 -5.22 -8.01
C GLN A 36 10.82 -4.43 -7.14
N CYS A 37 10.68 -3.13 -7.39
CA CYS A 37 9.77 -2.27 -6.63
C CYS A 37 8.31 -2.56 -6.97
N LEU A 38 7.99 -2.90 -8.22
CA LEU A 38 6.66 -3.39 -8.60
C LEU A 38 6.33 -4.73 -7.92
N ASP A 39 7.27 -5.66 -7.85
CA ASP A 39 7.07 -6.96 -7.19
C ASP A 39 6.83 -6.80 -5.69
N ILE A 40 7.55 -5.91 -5.01
CA ILE A 40 7.29 -5.56 -3.61
C ILE A 40 5.87 -4.97 -3.46
N ALA A 41 5.51 -4.00 -4.30
CA ALA A 41 4.18 -3.39 -4.29
C ALA A 41 3.04 -4.41 -4.54
N LYS A 42 3.29 -5.47 -5.32
CA LYS A 42 2.36 -6.59 -5.51
C LYS A 42 2.28 -7.48 -4.28
N LYS A 43 3.43 -7.78 -3.66
CA LYS A 43 3.53 -8.75 -2.57
C LYS A 43 2.91 -8.26 -1.26
N VAL A 44 3.01 -6.96 -0.94
CA VAL A 44 2.45 -6.41 0.31
C VAL A 44 0.94 -6.58 0.46
N HIS A 45 0.23 -6.82 -0.64
CA HIS A 45 -1.22 -7.07 -0.68
C HIS A 45 -1.60 -8.55 -0.57
N ARG A 46 -0.65 -9.47 -0.71
CA ARG A 46 -0.97 -10.90 -0.79
C ARG A 46 -1.31 -11.47 0.60
N PRO A 47 -2.31 -12.38 0.68
CA PRO A 47 -2.51 -13.20 1.86
C PRO A 47 -1.20 -13.94 2.19
N GLY A 48 -0.67 -13.72 3.39
CA GLY A 48 0.58 -14.32 3.84
C GLY A 48 1.85 -13.48 3.64
N PHE A 49 1.75 -12.22 3.22
CA PHE A 49 2.86 -11.27 3.39
C PHE A 49 3.22 -11.17 4.88
N GLY A 50 4.29 -11.86 5.26
CA GLY A 50 4.63 -12.12 6.66
C GLY A 50 6.03 -11.63 7.01
N VAL A 51 6.56 -12.15 8.12
CA VAL A 51 7.81 -11.69 8.73
C VAL A 51 9.04 -11.97 7.83
N LEU A 52 9.01 -13.01 6.99
CA LEU A 52 10.14 -13.33 6.10
C LEU A 52 10.15 -12.43 4.86
N GLU A 53 9.01 -12.28 4.20
CA GLU A 53 8.84 -11.43 3.03
C GLU A 53 9.03 -9.95 3.39
N VAL A 54 8.59 -9.52 4.58
CA VAL A 54 8.80 -8.15 5.04
C VAL A 54 10.28 -7.85 5.25
N GLY A 55 11.09 -8.83 5.67
CA GLY A 55 12.52 -8.65 5.82
C GLY A 55 13.20 -8.34 4.48
N GLN A 56 12.83 -9.07 3.43
CA GLN A 56 13.34 -8.84 2.07
C GLN A 56 12.86 -7.51 1.50
N ALA A 57 11.57 -7.19 1.66
CA ALA A 57 11.01 -5.92 1.23
C ALA A 57 11.72 -4.75 1.94
N THR A 58 11.90 -4.85 3.27
CA THR A 58 12.58 -3.83 4.08
C THR A 58 14.00 -3.55 3.58
N GLN A 59 14.75 -4.57 3.17
CA GLN A 59 16.10 -4.40 2.61
C GLN A 59 16.12 -3.67 1.27
N ALA A 60 15.08 -3.84 0.45
CA ALA A 60 14.96 -3.21 -0.86
C ALA A 60 14.27 -1.83 -0.83
N MET A 61 13.63 -1.46 0.27
CA MET A 61 12.94 -0.17 0.38
C MET A 61 13.84 1.05 0.14
N PRO A 62 15.12 1.11 0.58
CA PRO A 62 15.98 2.27 0.29
C PRO A 62 16.11 2.56 -1.22
N THR A 63 16.16 1.53 -2.07
CA THR A 63 16.25 1.70 -3.53
C THR A 63 14.89 1.99 -4.16
N CYS A 64 13.79 1.51 -3.58
CA CYS A 64 12.44 1.71 -4.10
C CYS A 64 11.75 3.00 -3.63
N THR A 65 12.16 3.55 -2.48
CA THR A 65 11.54 4.73 -1.86
C THR A 65 11.50 5.93 -2.82
N PRO A 66 12.57 6.31 -3.52
CA PRO A 66 12.53 7.44 -4.45
C PRO A 66 11.47 7.27 -5.55
N ALA A 67 11.35 6.07 -6.13
CA ALA A 67 10.37 5.79 -7.18
C ALA A 67 8.92 5.84 -6.64
N TYR A 68 8.68 5.33 -5.43
CA TYR A 68 7.36 5.45 -4.79
C TYR A 68 7.00 6.90 -4.47
N VAL A 69 7.96 7.71 -4.01
CA VAL A 69 7.77 9.14 -3.74
C VAL A 69 7.43 9.91 -5.01
N GLU A 70 8.19 9.70 -6.09
CA GLU A 70 7.90 10.28 -7.41
C GLU A 70 6.49 9.92 -7.86
N CYS A 71 6.10 8.65 -7.70
CA CYS A 71 4.77 8.21 -8.11
C CYS A 71 3.63 8.83 -7.27
N ILE A 72 3.83 8.98 -5.96
CA ILE A 72 2.88 9.69 -5.09
C ILE A 72 2.66 11.11 -5.59
N GLN A 73 3.73 11.82 -5.98
CA GLN A 73 3.66 13.18 -6.51
C GLN A 73 2.90 13.23 -7.84
N ASN A 74 3.12 12.26 -8.73
CA ASN A 74 2.40 12.19 -10.00
C ASN A 74 0.90 11.95 -9.81
N ILE A 75 0.51 11.08 -8.86
CA ILE A 75 -0.91 10.79 -8.59
C ILE A 75 -1.58 11.94 -7.81
N SER A 76 -0.91 12.48 -6.78
CA SER A 76 -1.52 13.44 -5.85
C SER A 76 -1.41 14.90 -6.32
N GLY A 77 -0.57 15.19 -7.32
CA GLY A 77 -0.15 16.55 -7.67
C GLY A 77 0.67 17.23 -6.57
N ASP A 78 0.44 18.53 -6.37
CA ASP A 78 1.11 19.36 -5.34
C ASP A 78 0.57 19.07 -3.93
N SER A 79 0.85 17.91 -3.33
CA SER A 79 0.78 17.64 -1.87
C SER A 79 0.69 16.13 -1.61
N PRO A 80 1.80 15.50 -1.26
CA PRO A 80 2.09 15.42 0.17
C PRO A 80 3.52 15.82 0.51
N ASP A 81 3.76 16.18 1.78
CA ASP A 81 5.11 16.35 2.31
C ASP A 81 5.78 14.98 2.55
N VAL A 82 6.02 14.27 1.44
CA VAL A 82 6.67 12.95 1.35
C VAL A 82 8.04 12.95 2.03
N SER A 83 8.66 14.13 2.18
CA SER A 83 9.93 14.33 2.87
C SER A 83 9.88 13.96 4.35
N THR A 84 8.67 13.89 4.93
CA THR A 84 8.45 13.53 6.34
C THR A 84 8.35 12.02 6.58
N PHE A 85 8.19 11.21 5.52
CA PHE A 85 8.14 9.75 5.67
C PHE A 85 9.51 9.22 6.08
N PRO A 86 9.55 8.07 6.79
CA PRO A 86 10.81 7.48 7.22
C PRO A 86 11.72 7.30 6.01
N GLN A 87 12.80 8.06 6.03
CA GLN A 87 13.85 8.08 5.01
C GLN A 87 14.59 6.72 5.01
N PRO A 88 15.46 6.46 4.01
CA PRO A 88 16.33 5.27 3.99
C PRO A 88 17.08 4.97 5.32
N ASP A 89 17.19 5.95 6.22
CA ASP A 89 17.84 5.83 7.55
C ASP A 89 16.89 5.38 8.67
N ALA A 90 15.61 5.11 8.37
CA ALA A 90 14.65 4.58 9.33
C ALA A 90 15.13 3.23 9.89
N THR A 91 14.86 2.98 11.17
CA THR A 91 15.21 1.67 11.74
C THR A 91 14.44 0.57 10.99
N GLN A 92 15.08 -0.56 10.69
CA GLN A 92 14.44 -1.68 9.98
C GLN A 92 13.11 -2.11 10.64
N GLY A 93 13.00 -2.02 11.98
CA GLY A 93 11.78 -2.33 12.70
C GLY A 93 10.61 -1.38 12.42
N GLN A 94 10.88 -0.09 12.20
CA GLN A 94 9.84 0.88 11.80
C GLN A 94 9.34 0.61 10.39
N LEU A 95 10.26 0.34 9.46
CA LEU A 95 9.92 0.06 8.08
C LEU A 95 9.17 -1.26 7.91
N ALA A 96 9.60 -2.32 8.58
CA ALA A 96 8.88 -3.59 8.62
C ALA A 96 7.46 -3.42 9.17
N THR A 97 7.33 -2.66 10.27
CA THR A 97 6.01 -2.34 10.85
C THR A 97 5.13 -1.57 9.87
N CYS A 98 5.68 -0.59 9.15
CA CYS A 98 4.94 0.15 8.14
C CYS A 98 4.40 -0.78 7.04
N LEU A 99 5.27 -1.62 6.47
CA LEU A 99 4.90 -2.54 5.39
C LEU A 99 3.82 -3.55 5.82
N LEU A 100 3.89 -4.06 7.05
CA LEU A 100 2.89 -4.97 7.61
C LEU A 100 1.50 -4.32 7.78
N ASN A 101 1.43 -2.99 7.85
CA ASN A 101 0.16 -2.28 7.97
C ASN A 101 -0.56 -2.04 6.63
N ILE A 102 0.07 -2.35 5.48
CA ILE A 102 -0.55 -2.14 4.16
C ILE A 102 -1.77 -3.04 3.97
N ALA A 103 -1.68 -4.33 4.28
CA ALA A 103 -2.82 -5.25 4.12
C ALA A 103 -4.02 -4.89 5.05
N PRO A 104 -3.83 -4.60 6.35
CA PRO A 104 -4.90 -4.06 7.19
C PRO A 104 -5.50 -2.75 6.65
N ASP A 105 -4.67 -1.85 6.11
CA ASP A 105 -5.14 -0.61 5.51
C ASP A 105 -5.94 -0.84 4.23
N HIS A 106 -5.50 -1.77 3.37
CA HIS A 106 -6.24 -2.16 2.17
C HIS A 106 -7.65 -2.64 2.51
N ILE A 107 -7.81 -3.49 3.52
CA ILE A 107 -9.14 -3.94 3.99
C ILE A 107 -9.96 -2.75 4.51
N LYS A 108 -9.34 -1.88 5.32
CA LYS A 108 -10.00 -0.67 5.85
C LYS A 108 -10.51 0.23 4.71
N TYR A 109 -9.68 0.53 3.70
CA TYR A 109 -10.05 1.40 2.59
C TYR A 109 -11.00 0.74 1.59
N PHE A 110 -10.95 -0.58 1.44
CA PHE A 110 -11.92 -1.31 0.64
C PHE A 110 -13.33 -1.24 1.25
N LEU A 111 -13.43 -1.35 2.59
CA LEU A 111 -14.71 -1.32 3.30
C LEU A 111 -15.26 0.10 3.51
N ASP A 112 -14.36 1.09 3.67
CA ASP A 112 -14.67 2.49 3.95
C ASP A 112 -13.62 3.39 3.28
N ASN A 113 -13.81 3.65 1.98
CA ASN A 113 -12.81 4.33 1.16
C ASN A 113 -12.57 5.79 1.56
N ASP A 114 -13.56 6.46 2.18
CA ASP A 114 -13.41 7.82 2.70
C ASP A 114 -12.28 7.93 3.74
N LYS A 115 -11.93 6.82 4.40
CA LYS A 115 -10.77 6.73 5.31
C LYS A 115 -9.44 6.97 4.59
N ALA A 116 -9.35 6.67 3.30
CA ALA A 116 -8.14 6.88 2.51
C ALA A 116 -7.83 8.38 2.39
N SER A 117 -8.82 9.27 2.42
CA SER A 117 -8.63 10.72 2.36
C SER A 117 -7.99 11.32 3.61
N THR A 118 -7.88 10.56 4.70
CA THR A 118 -7.18 10.99 5.92
C THR A 118 -5.69 10.63 5.82
N PRO A 119 -4.76 11.60 5.87
CA PRO A 119 -3.33 11.31 5.82
C PRO A 119 -2.87 10.42 6.99
N ILE A 120 -1.95 9.49 6.71
CA ILE A 120 -1.32 8.68 7.74
C ILE A 120 -0.23 9.53 8.42
N PRO A 121 -0.14 9.56 9.77
CA PRO A 121 0.92 10.28 10.46
C PRO A 121 2.30 9.85 9.96
N ALA A 122 3.16 10.82 9.63
CA ALA A 122 4.46 10.57 9.01
C ALA A 122 5.34 9.57 9.80
N SER A 123 5.28 9.62 11.14
CA SER A 123 5.99 8.69 12.04
C SER A 123 5.52 7.23 11.98
N GLN A 124 4.39 6.96 11.32
CA GLN A 124 3.79 5.64 11.14
C GLN A 124 3.71 5.22 9.66
N ASN A 125 4.11 6.11 8.75
CA ASN A 125 3.96 5.92 7.32
C ASN A 125 5.28 5.45 6.68
N CYS A 126 5.24 5.12 5.41
CA CYS A 126 6.41 4.90 4.54
C CYS A 126 5.94 5.07 3.10
N ALA A 127 6.87 5.30 2.18
CA ALA A 127 6.51 5.65 0.81
C ALA A 127 5.56 4.64 0.15
N LEU A 128 5.77 3.33 0.33
CA LEU A 128 4.87 2.33 -0.25
C LEU A 128 3.47 2.33 0.38
N ARG A 129 3.36 2.55 1.70
CA ARG A 129 2.07 2.62 2.40
C ARG A 129 1.30 3.89 2.05
N GLU A 130 2.01 5.00 1.83
CA GLU A 130 1.37 6.21 1.34
C GLU A 130 0.91 6.05 -0.11
N LEU A 131 1.74 5.49 -0.98
CA LEU A 131 1.37 5.24 -2.37
C LEU A 131 0.11 4.37 -2.45
N HIS A 132 0.02 3.36 -1.58
CA HIS A 132 -1.19 2.56 -1.39
C HIS A 132 -2.42 3.39 -1.01
N ARG A 133 -2.29 4.26 0.01
CA ARG A 133 -3.39 5.15 0.44
C ARG A 133 -3.83 6.07 -0.70
N VAL A 134 -2.88 6.69 -1.39
CA VAL A 134 -3.13 7.63 -2.49
C VAL A 134 -3.82 6.93 -3.66
N ALA A 135 -3.43 5.70 -4.00
CA ALA A 135 -4.15 4.92 -5.00
C ALA A 135 -5.59 4.62 -4.59
N HIS A 136 -5.86 4.38 -3.31
CA HIS A 136 -7.25 4.27 -2.84
C HIS A 136 -8.02 5.60 -2.92
N VAL A 137 -7.37 6.76 -2.83
CA VAL A 137 -8.05 8.05 -3.08
C VAL A 137 -8.40 8.19 -4.56
N GLU A 138 -7.51 7.76 -5.45
CA GLU A 138 -7.69 7.88 -6.91
C GLU A 138 -8.67 6.85 -7.49
N LEU A 139 -8.50 5.57 -7.12
CA LEU A 139 -9.25 4.44 -7.69
C LEU A 139 -10.42 3.99 -6.82
N GLY A 140 -10.55 4.52 -5.60
CA GLY A 140 -11.57 4.06 -4.66
C GLY A 140 -11.34 2.61 -4.19
N PRO A 141 -12.41 1.80 -4.09
CA PRO A 141 -12.32 0.38 -3.77
C PRO A 141 -11.64 -0.50 -4.85
N LEU A 142 -11.27 0.06 -6.00
CA LEU A 142 -10.62 -0.67 -7.10
C LEU A 142 -9.10 -0.72 -6.98
N ALA A 143 -8.48 0.09 -6.11
CA ALA A 143 -7.05 -0.01 -5.80
C ALA A 143 -6.70 -1.34 -5.14
#